data_AF-A0A6P5XSE1-F1
#
_entry.id   AF-A0A6P5XSE1-F1
#
_cell.length_a   1.000
_cell.length_b   1.000
_cell.length_c   1.000
_cell.angle_alpha   90.00
_cell.angle_beta   90.00
_cell.angle_gamma   90.00
#
_symmetry.space_group_name_H-M   'P 1'
#
loop_
_entity.id
_entity.type
_entity.pdbx_description
1 polymer ?
#
loop_
_entity_poly.entity_id
_entity_poly.type
_entity_poly.pdbx_seq_one_letter_code
_entity_poly.pdbx_strand_id
1 'polypeptide(L)'
;MTKLHLLCPLGLGLGGSCFIRFCRRGFQAVSSSSSTATATVTATAKQMSTECCTFGPYKVDPKEVFYSTPLSYAMVNLRPVVPGHVLVCPRREVKRFVDLTIDETTDLWLTAQRIGGGLECYHKASSLTFTIQDGPQAGQTVPHVHIHILPRKDGDFERNDEIYDAM
;
A
#
# COMPACT_ATOMS: atom_id res chain seq x y z
N MET A 1 -20.75 -14.44 18.41
CA MET A 1 -19.80 -15.18 19.27
C MET A 1 -19.08 -16.22 18.41
N THR A 2 -17.86 -15.92 17.97
CA THR A 2 -16.78 -16.89 17.69
C THR A 2 -15.53 -16.09 17.32
N LYS A 3 -14.70 -15.79 18.32
CA LYS A 3 -13.31 -15.35 18.12
C LYS A 3 -12.54 -16.58 17.65
N LEU A 4 -12.08 -16.60 16.40
CA LEU A 4 -11.11 -17.59 15.96
C LEU A 4 -9.71 -17.02 16.19
N HIS A 5 -9.09 -17.47 17.28
CA HIS A 5 -7.66 -17.26 17.54
C HIS A 5 -6.86 -18.04 16.49
N LEU A 6 -6.04 -17.35 15.69
CA LEU A 6 -4.96 -18.00 14.95
C LEU A 6 -3.64 -17.65 15.64
N LEU A 7 -3.04 -18.67 16.25
CA LEU A 7 -1.71 -18.63 16.84
C LEU A 7 -0.67 -18.65 15.70
N CYS A 8 0.13 -17.59 15.61
CA CYS A 8 1.36 -17.57 14.82
C CYS A 8 2.50 -18.18 15.65
N PRO A 9 3.20 -19.24 15.20
CA PRO A 9 4.28 -19.85 15.96
C PRO A 9 5.65 -19.24 15.57
N LEU A 10 5.78 -17.92 15.58
CA LEU A 10 7.09 -17.26 15.58
C LEU A 10 6.99 -16.00 16.44
N GLY A 11 7.46 -16.11 17.67
CA GLY A 11 7.46 -15.04 18.66
C GLY A 11 8.43 -13.92 18.26
N LEU A 12 7.94 -12.98 17.45
CA LEU A 12 8.46 -11.62 17.34
C LEU A 12 7.26 -10.68 17.21
N GLY A 13 6.73 -10.25 18.35
CA GLY A 13 5.68 -9.25 18.44
C GLY A 13 6.21 -7.88 17.98
N LEU A 14 5.95 -7.54 16.72
CA LEU A 14 5.96 -6.16 16.27
C LEU A 14 4.62 -5.87 15.60
N GLY A 15 3.70 -5.33 16.39
CA GLY A 15 2.37 -4.95 15.95
C GLY A 15 2.41 -3.94 14.79
N GLY A 16 1.40 -4.01 13.91
CA GLY A 16 1.24 -3.19 12.71
C GLY A 16 1.30 -1.66 12.92
N SER A 17 1.32 -1.19 14.17
CA SER A 17 1.59 0.20 14.54
C SER A 17 2.99 0.70 14.14
N CYS A 18 4.00 -0.18 14.09
CA CYS A 18 5.38 0.23 13.77
C CYS A 18 5.57 0.58 12.28
N PHE A 19 4.96 -0.19 11.37
CA PHE A 19 5.04 0.03 9.93
C PHE A 19 4.34 1.33 9.51
N ILE A 20 3.12 1.58 9.99
CA ILE A 20 2.39 2.83 9.74
C ILE A 20 3.19 4.03 10.23
N ARG A 21 3.91 3.91 11.36
CA ARG A 21 4.73 4.99 11.91
C ARG A 21 6.02 5.21 11.11
N PHE A 22 6.64 4.16 10.56
CA PHE A 22 7.77 4.26 9.64
C PHE A 22 7.35 4.96 8.34
N CYS A 23 6.22 4.53 7.75
CA CYS A 23 5.61 5.21 6.61
C CYS A 23 5.09 6.64 6.92
N ARG A 24 5.10 7.08 8.17
CA ARG A 24 4.84 8.48 8.52
C ARG A 24 6.11 9.29 8.74
N ARG A 25 7.23 8.66 9.07
CA ARG A 25 8.49 9.31 9.45
C ARG A 25 9.55 9.33 8.34
N GLY A 26 9.59 8.32 7.47
CA GLY A 26 10.54 8.24 6.34
C GLY A 26 10.27 9.21 5.19
N PHE A 27 9.29 10.10 5.30
CA PHE A 27 8.77 10.93 4.20
C PHE A 27 9.00 12.45 4.35
N GLN A 28 9.97 12.87 5.17
CA GLN A 28 10.46 14.25 5.10
C GLN A 28 11.64 14.30 4.12
N ALA A 29 11.45 15.06 3.05
CA ALA A 29 12.39 15.17 1.94
C ALA A 29 13.76 15.70 2.39
N VAL A 30 14.82 15.10 1.85
CA VAL A 30 16.18 15.64 1.90
C VAL A 30 16.20 16.89 1.00
N SER A 31 16.28 18.08 1.58
CA SER A 31 16.58 19.30 0.84
C SER A 31 18.07 19.64 1.01
N SER A 32 18.79 19.64 -0.10
CA SER A 32 20.16 20.12 -0.20
C SER A 32 20.23 21.64 0.04
N SER A 33 21.25 22.05 0.78
CA SER A 33 21.47 23.39 1.29
C SER A 33 21.96 24.41 0.26
N SER A 34 21.36 25.59 0.24
CA SER A 34 22.06 26.86 -0.04
C SER A 34 21.35 28.07 0.59
N SER A 35 22.04 28.66 1.58
CA SER A 35 22.05 30.06 2.06
C SER A 35 20.76 30.89 2.21
N THR A 36 20.46 31.17 3.49
CA THR A 36 20.09 32.46 4.12
C THR A 36 18.84 33.22 3.65
N ALA A 37 17.72 32.98 4.31
CA ALA A 37 16.80 34.01 4.78
C ALA A 37 15.88 33.44 5.88
N THR A 38 15.85 34.09 7.03
CA THR A 38 15.00 33.73 8.18
C THR A 38 13.54 34.01 7.83
N ALA A 39 12.83 33.00 7.34
CA ALA A 39 11.39 33.00 7.25
C ALA A 39 10.86 31.84 8.09
N THR A 40 10.11 32.18 9.14
CA THR A 40 9.38 31.22 9.98
C THR A 40 8.32 30.54 9.12
N VAL A 41 8.69 29.46 8.46
CA VAL A 41 7.75 28.57 7.79
C VAL A 41 7.18 27.67 8.86
N THR A 42 6.00 28.05 9.38
CA THR A 42 5.13 27.14 10.11
C THR A 42 4.82 25.97 9.18
N ALA A 43 5.54 24.87 9.37
CA ALA A 43 5.29 23.62 8.66
C ALA A 43 3.87 23.15 9.02
N THR A 44 2.91 23.43 8.15
CA THR A 44 1.56 22.89 8.24
C THR A 44 1.66 21.40 7.95
N ALA A 45 1.61 20.60 9.01
CA ALA A 45 1.36 19.17 8.90
C ALA A 45 0.05 19.00 8.12
N LYS A 46 0.16 18.50 6.88
CA LYS A 46 -0.99 18.24 6.01
C LYS A 46 -1.92 17.28 6.73
N GLN A 47 -3.02 17.84 7.23
CA GLN A 47 -4.05 17.15 7.97
C GLN A 47 -4.63 16.06 7.05
N MET A 48 -4.41 14.80 7.41
CA MET A 48 -5.01 13.65 6.75
C MET A 48 -6.52 13.81 6.90
N SER A 49 -7.23 14.10 5.80
CA SER A 49 -8.68 14.08 5.81
C SER A 49 -9.11 12.64 6.10
N THR A 50 -9.90 12.46 7.15
CA THR A 50 -10.53 11.18 7.54
C THR A 50 -11.65 10.85 6.55
N GLU A 51 -11.32 10.80 5.26
CA GLU A 51 -12.27 10.45 4.23
C GLU A 51 -12.48 8.94 4.26
N CYS A 52 -13.75 8.54 4.44
CA CYS A 52 -14.19 7.16 4.42
C CYS A 52 -13.79 6.51 3.09
N CYS A 53 -12.86 5.56 3.11
CA CYS A 53 -12.44 4.79 1.94
C CYS A 53 -13.25 3.50 1.84
N THR A 54 -13.63 3.12 0.62
CA THR A 54 -14.32 1.86 0.34
C THR A 54 -13.51 1.00 -0.62
N PHE A 55 -13.52 -0.31 -0.39
CA PHE A 55 -12.91 -1.30 -1.26
C PHE A 55 -14.00 -2.20 -1.83
N GLY A 56 -14.58 -1.81 -2.96
CA GLY A 56 -15.81 -2.41 -3.46
C GLY A 56 -16.92 -2.28 -2.42
N PRO A 57 -17.62 -3.37 -2.05
CA PRO A 57 -18.71 -3.32 -1.07
C PRO A 57 -18.23 -3.12 0.38
N TYR A 58 -16.92 -3.16 0.64
CA TYR A 58 -16.36 -3.15 1.99
C TYR A 58 -15.95 -1.74 2.44
N LYS A 59 -16.25 -1.39 3.69
CA LYS A 59 -15.70 -0.18 4.32
C LYS A 59 -14.32 -0.49 4.88
N VAL A 60 -13.34 0.35 4.55
CA VAL A 60 -11.96 0.21 5.04
C VAL A 60 -11.82 1.00 6.34
N ASP A 61 -11.23 0.40 7.39
CA ASP A 61 -10.96 1.15 8.63
C ASP A 61 -9.86 2.19 8.34
N PRO A 62 -10.02 3.47 8.74
CA PRO A 62 -8.99 4.48 8.54
C PRO A 62 -7.60 4.11 9.09
N LYS A 63 -7.51 3.16 10.04
CA LYS A 63 -6.23 2.64 10.57
C LYS A 63 -5.51 1.72 9.59
N GLU A 64 -6.22 1.12 8.65
CA GLU A 64 -5.66 0.23 7.62
C GLU A 64 -5.06 1.04 6.47
N VAL A 65 -5.51 2.29 6.29
CA VAL A 65 -5.01 3.23 5.29
C VAL A 65 -3.81 4.00 5.84
N PHE A 66 -2.64 3.82 5.22
CA PHE A 66 -1.39 4.46 5.67
C PHE A 66 -0.91 5.59 4.75
N TYR A 67 -1.46 5.69 3.54
CA TYR A 67 -1.15 6.76 2.58
C TYR A 67 -2.38 7.08 1.73
N SER A 68 -2.53 8.35 1.34
CA SER A 68 -3.62 8.77 0.47
C SER A 68 -3.28 10.03 -0.32
N THR A 69 -3.80 10.08 -1.54
CA THR A 69 -3.83 11.26 -2.42
C THR A 69 -5.30 11.69 -2.62
N PRO A 70 -5.56 12.74 -3.41
CA PRO A 70 -6.93 13.10 -3.80
C PRO A 70 -7.65 12.03 -4.66
N LEU A 71 -6.92 11.15 -5.35
CA LEU A 71 -7.50 10.17 -6.28
C LEU A 71 -7.27 8.70 -5.89
N SER A 72 -6.30 8.42 -5.01
CA SER A 72 -5.92 7.06 -4.61
C SER A 72 -5.66 6.95 -3.12
N TYR A 73 -5.64 5.73 -2.61
CA TYR A 73 -5.22 5.41 -1.25
C TYR A 73 -4.47 4.08 -1.21
N ALA A 74 -3.61 3.92 -0.21
CA ALA A 74 -2.86 2.69 0.05
C ALA A 74 -3.23 2.11 1.41
N MET A 75 -3.49 0.81 1.43
CA MET A 75 -3.93 0.09 2.64
C MET A 75 -3.19 -1.24 2.82
N VAL A 76 -3.11 -1.69 4.06
CA VAL A 76 -2.57 -3.02 4.38
C VAL A 76 -3.48 -4.13 3.85
N ASN A 77 -2.90 -5.24 3.36
CA ASN A 77 -3.68 -6.40 2.94
C ASN A 77 -4.03 -7.28 4.14
N LEU A 78 -5.29 -7.69 4.26
CA LEU A 78 -5.77 -8.61 5.31
C LEU A 78 -5.21 -10.03 5.16
N ARG A 79 -4.91 -10.45 3.92
CA ARG A 79 -4.31 -11.77 3.62
C ARG A 79 -3.06 -11.56 2.77
N PRO A 80 -1.94 -11.14 3.38
CA PRO A 80 -0.72 -10.86 2.66
C PRO A 80 -0.04 -12.15 2.17
N VAL A 81 0.26 -12.22 0.87
CA VAL A 81 1.03 -13.32 0.25
C VAL A 81 2.47 -13.36 0.77
N VAL A 82 3.09 -12.19 0.93
CA VAL A 82 4.41 -12.02 1.57
C VAL A 82 4.34 -10.91 2.61
N PRO A 83 5.22 -10.89 3.63
CA PRO A 83 5.30 -9.79 4.57
C PRO A 83 5.54 -8.44 3.86
N GLY A 84 4.64 -7.47 4.07
CA GLY A 84 4.69 -6.18 3.39
C GLY A 84 3.82 -6.08 2.13
N HIS A 85 3.05 -7.12 1.80
CA HIS A 85 2.05 -7.05 0.74
C HIS A 85 0.97 -6.02 1.11
N VAL A 86 0.87 -4.96 0.31
CA VAL A 86 -0.16 -3.91 0.43
C VAL A 86 -0.94 -3.74 -0.86
N LEU A 87 -2.03 -2.97 -0.78
CA LEU A 87 -2.89 -2.63 -1.91
C LEU A 87 -2.91 -1.12 -2.13
N VAL A 88 -2.89 -0.69 -3.39
CA VAL A 88 -3.14 0.70 -3.81
C VAL A 88 -4.39 0.71 -4.68
N CYS A 89 -5.38 1.51 -4.30
CA CYS A 89 -6.70 1.55 -4.94
C CYS A 89 -7.07 3.00 -5.32
N PRO A 90 -7.84 3.22 -6.39
CA PRO A 90 -8.46 4.52 -6.62
C PRO A 90 -9.54 4.78 -5.56
N ARG A 91 -9.87 6.04 -5.31
CA ARG A 91 -10.97 6.42 -4.40
C ARG A 91 -12.33 6.19 -5.03
N ARG A 92 -12.45 6.46 -6.34
CA ARG A 92 -13.66 6.14 -7.09
C ARG A 92 -13.74 4.63 -7.25
N GLU A 93 -14.90 4.05 -6.92
CA GLU A 93 -15.12 2.62 -7.12
C GLU A 93 -15.22 2.29 -8.61
N VAL A 94 -14.13 1.78 -9.16
CA VAL A 94 -14.02 1.37 -10.57
C VAL A 94 -13.72 -0.11 -10.63
N LYS A 95 -14.50 -0.89 -11.39
CA LYS A 95 -14.34 -2.36 -11.41
C LYS A 95 -13.19 -2.82 -12.30
N ARG A 96 -13.00 -2.13 -13.43
CA ARG A 96 -12.04 -2.52 -14.47
C ARG A 96 -10.99 -1.44 -14.68
N PHE A 97 -9.75 -1.85 -14.96
CA PHE A 97 -8.64 -0.92 -15.18
C PHE A 97 -8.89 0.03 -16.36
N VAL A 98 -9.55 -0.47 -17.41
CA VAL A 98 -9.91 0.32 -18.60
C VAL A 98 -10.89 1.47 -18.32
N ASP A 99 -11.64 1.41 -17.22
CA ASP A 99 -12.65 2.40 -16.85
C ASP A 99 -12.07 3.56 -16.01
N LEU A 100 -10.75 3.53 -15.73
CA LEU A 100 -10.06 4.62 -15.06
C LEU A 100 -9.86 5.82 -16.00
N THR A 101 -9.91 7.02 -15.43
CA THR A 101 -9.48 8.22 -16.15
C THR A 101 -7.96 8.28 -16.24
N ILE A 102 -7.43 9.11 -17.15
CA ILE A 102 -5.98 9.34 -17.28
C ILE A 102 -5.39 9.84 -15.95
N ASP A 103 -6.09 10.73 -15.26
CA ASP A 103 -5.65 11.29 -13.98
C ASP A 103 -5.60 10.23 -12.88
N GLU A 104 -6.62 9.36 -12.82
CA GLU A 104 -6.66 8.25 -11.87
C GLU A 104 -5.57 7.22 -12.17
N THR A 105 -5.40 6.81 -13.42
CA THR A 105 -4.32 5.87 -13.81
C THR A 105 -2.95 6.45 -13.45
N THR A 106 -2.74 7.74 -13.71
CA THR A 106 -1.48 8.42 -13.40
C THR A 106 -1.23 8.47 -11.89
N ASP A 107 -2.20 8.95 -11.11
CA ASP A 107 -2.07 9.04 -9.66
C ASP A 107 -1.93 7.66 -9.00
N LEU A 108 -2.62 6.64 -9.50
CA LEU A 108 -2.55 5.26 -9.01
C LEU A 108 -1.14 4.68 -9.17
N TRP A 109 -0.53 4.81 -10.36
CA TRP A 109 0.82 4.30 -10.61
C TRP A 109 1.92 5.12 -9.94
N LEU A 110 1.78 6.45 -9.86
CA LEU A 110 2.73 7.29 -9.09
C LEU A 110 2.66 6.95 -7.59
N THR A 111 1.45 6.69 -7.08
CA THR A 111 1.26 6.22 -5.70
C THR A 111 1.91 4.85 -5.52
N ALA A 112 1.67 3.90 -6.42
CA ALA A 112 2.26 2.57 -6.36
C ALA A 112 3.80 2.60 -6.42
N GLN A 113 4.39 3.39 -7.31
CA GLN A 113 5.83 3.58 -7.41
C GLN A 113 6.41 4.12 -6.09
N ARG A 114 5.78 5.13 -5.49
CA ARG A 114 6.21 5.72 -4.22
C ARG A 114 6.14 4.71 -3.07
N ILE A 115 5.03 3.99 -2.96
CA ILE A 115 4.84 3.00 -1.91
C ILE A 115 5.78 1.81 -2.09
N GLY A 116 5.97 1.33 -3.31
CA GLY A 116 6.91 0.27 -3.64
C GLY A 116 8.33 0.58 -3.18
N GLY A 117 8.88 1.75 -3.52
CA GLY A 117 10.22 2.14 -3.07
C GLY A 117 10.35 2.22 -1.54
N GLY A 118 9.30 2.67 -0.85
CA GLY A 118 9.26 2.67 0.61
C GLY A 118 9.24 1.27 1.22
N LEU A 119 8.45 0.35 0.64
CA LEU A 119 8.35 -1.04 1.06
C LEU A 119 9.65 -1.80 0.84
N GLU A 120 10.26 -1.63 -0.33
CA GLU A 120 11.53 -2.29 -0.66
C GLU A 120 12.61 -1.94 0.38
N CYS A 121 12.75 -0.65 0.67
CA CYS A 121 13.67 -0.15 1.70
C CYS A 121 13.33 -0.67 3.11
N TYR A 122 12.07 -0.55 3.55
CA TYR A 122 11.66 -0.97 4.90
C TYR A 122 11.83 -2.46 5.14
N HIS A 123 11.43 -3.28 4.16
CA HIS A 123 11.50 -4.73 4.28
C HIS A 123 12.90 -5.27 3.99
N LYS A 124 13.86 -4.45 3.56
CA LYS A 124 15.16 -4.90 3.05
C LYS A 124 14.97 -5.93 1.92
N ALA A 125 14.02 -5.64 1.04
CA ALA A 125 13.79 -6.39 -0.18
C ALA A 125 14.75 -5.89 -1.27
N SER A 126 14.94 -6.71 -2.30
CA SER A 126 15.78 -6.39 -3.46
C SER A 126 14.99 -6.22 -4.75
N SER A 127 13.68 -6.51 -4.70
CA SER A 127 12.79 -6.44 -5.85
C SER A 127 11.35 -6.22 -5.40
N LEU A 128 10.47 -5.90 -6.35
CA LEU A 128 9.04 -5.70 -6.14
C LEU A 128 8.24 -6.46 -7.21
N THR A 129 7.13 -7.08 -6.80
CA THR A 129 6.09 -7.52 -7.73
C THR A 129 4.92 -6.54 -7.66
N PHE A 130 4.60 -5.93 -8.81
CA PHE A 130 3.38 -5.15 -9.01
C PHE A 130 2.43 -5.98 -9.86
N THR A 131 1.18 -6.15 -9.41
CA THR A 131 0.20 -6.90 -10.18
C THR A 131 -1.21 -6.34 -10.02
N ILE A 132 -1.99 -6.46 -11.08
CA ILE A 132 -3.41 -6.10 -11.16
C ILE A 132 -4.15 -7.31 -11.71
N GLN A 133 -5.10 -7.81 -10.95
CA GLN A 133 -6.05 -8.83 -11.41
C GLN A 133 -7.29 -8.09 -11.97
N ASP A 134 -7.30 -7.81 -13.27
CA ASP A 134 -8.37 -7.02 -13.91
C ASP A 134 -9.52 -7.90 -14.43
N GLY A 135 -10.49 -8.18 -13.56
CA GLY A 135 -11.69 -8.97 -13.85
C GLY A 135 -11.65 -10.40 -13.28
N PRO A 136 -12.81 -11.08 -13.20
CA PRO A 136 -12.93 -12.36 -12.48
C PRO A 136 -12.00 -13.47 -13.01
N GLN A 137 -11.85 -13.56 -14.33
CA GLN A 137 -10.99 -14.56 -14.99
C GLN A 137 -9.49 -14.29 -14.79
N ALA A 138 -9.12 -13.07 -14.37
CA ALA A 138 -7.75 -12.73 -13.97
C ALA A 138 -7.51 -12.95 -12.46
N GLY A 139 -8.49 -13.48 -11.72
CA GLY A 139 -8.40 -13.71 -10.27
C GLY A 139 -8.98 -12.60 -9.40
N GLN A 140 -9.62 -11.57 -9.98
CA GLN A 140 -10.15 -10.45 -9.19
C GLN A 140 -11.25 -10.91 -8.22
N THR A 141 -10.97 -10.84 -6.92
CA THR A 141 -11.92 -11.26 -5.88
C THR A 141 -12.83 -10.13 -5.39
N VAL A 142 -12.33 -8.90 -5.39
CA VAL A 142 -13.10 -7.69 -5.05
C VAL A 142 -13.25 -6.82 -6.30
N PRO A 143 -14.48 -6.49 -6.74
CA PRO A 143 -14.72 -5.75 -7.98
C PRO A 143 -14.43 -4.24 -7.80
N HIS A 144 -13.19 -3.92 -7.48
CA HIS A 144 -12.63 -2.57 -7.39
C HIS A 144 -11.17 -2.68 -7.83
N VAL A 145 -10.68 -1.84 -8.72
CA VAL A 145 -9.28 -1.85 -9.16
C VAL A 145 -8.34 -1.72 -7.95
N HIS A 146 -7.34 -2.58 -7.88
CA HIS A 146 -6.27 -2.51 -6.88
C HIS A 146 -4.98 -3.04 -7.46
N ILE A 147 -3.89 -2.33 -7.18
CA ILE A 147 -2.52 -2.77 -7.45
C ILE A 147 -2.02 -3.47 -6.19
N HIS A 148 -1.65 -4.73 -6.33
CA HIS A 148 -0.89 -5.42 -5.31
C HIS A 148 0.57 -5.03 -5.43
N ILE A 149 1.20 -4.72 -4.29
CA ILE A 149 2.63 -4.41 -4.21
C ILE A 149 3.25 -5.36 -3.19
N LEU A 150 4.12 -6.24 -3.67
CA LEU A 150 4.77 -7.28 -2.89
C LEU A 150 6.29 -7.02 -2.87
N PRO A 151 6.90 -6.67 -1.72
CA PRO A 151 8.34 -6.63 -1.59
C PRO A 151 8.92 -8.04 -1.63
N ARG A 152 9.87 -8.28 -2.54
CA ARG A 152 10.43 -9.59 -2.85
C ARG A 152 11.85 -9.74 -2.31
N LYS A 153 12.17 -10.94 -1.83
CA LYS A 153 13.49 -11.33 -1.34
C LYS A 153 13.93 -12.64 -1.99
N ASP A 154 15.24 -12.84 -2.06
CA ASP A 154 15.76 -14.15 -2.38
C ASP A 154 15.24 -15.19 -1.37
N GLY A 155 14.75 -16.32 -1.90
CA GLY A 155 14.17 -17.40 -1.11
C GLY A 155 12.83 -17.11 -0.42
N ASP A 156 12.09 -16.07 -0.83
CA ASP A 156 10.72 -15.86 -0.32
C ASP A 156 9.71 -16.90 -0.84
N PHE A 157 10.03 -17.54 -1.96
CA PHE A 157 9.40 -18.75 -2.49
C PHE A 157 10.49 -19.76 -2.89
N GLU A 158 10.19 -21.06 -2.82
CA GLU A 158 11.10 -22.10 -3.31
C GLU A 158 11.26 -22.00 -4.83
N ARG A 159 10.15 -21.82 -5.54
CA ARG A 159 10.14 -21.47 -6.96
C ARG A 159 9.43 -20.15 -7.15
N ASN A 160 10.08 -19.21 -7.83
CA ASN A 160 9.55 -17.85 -7.99
C ASN A 160 8.12 -17.81 -8.58
N ASP A 161 7.75 -18.76 -9.45
CA ASP A 161 6.42 -18.80 -10.09
C ASP A 161 5.30 -19.26 -9.15
N GLU A 162 5.59 -19.83 -7.98
CA GLU A 162 4.57 -20.18 -6.97
C GLU A 162 3.81 -18.94 -6.46
N ILE A 163 4.36 -17.74 -6.68
CA ILE A 163 3.67 -16.48 -6.40
C ILE A 163 2.33 -16.37 -7.16
N TYR A 164 2.22 -16.94 -8.36
CA TYR A 164 0.99 -16.86 -9.16
C TYR A 164 -0.12 -17.71 -8.58
N ASP A 165 0.21 -18.82 -7.93
CA ASP A 165 -0.76 -19.69 -7.26
C ASP A 165 -1.18 -19.13 -5.88
N ALA A 166 -0.32 -18.31 -5.27
CA ALA A 166 -0.55 -17.73 -3.95
C ALA A 166 -1.38 -16.43 -3.96
N MET A 167 -1.54 -15.79 -5.12
CA MET A 167 -2.23 -14.51 -5.33
C MET A 167 -3.74 -14.67 -5.52
#